data_AF-A0A225DFY0-F1
#
_entry.id   AF-A0A225DFY0-F1
#
_cell.length_a   1.000
_cell.length_b   1.000
_cell.length_c   1.000
_cell.angle_alpha   90.00
_cell.angle_beta   90.00
_cell.angle_gamma   90.00
#
_symmetry.space_group_name_H-M   'P 1'
#
loop_
_entity.id
_entity.type
_entity.pdbx_description
1 polymer ?
#
loop_
_entity_poly.entity_id
_entity_poly.type
_entity_poly.pdbx_seq_one_letter_code
_entity_poly.pdbx_strand_id
1 'polypeptide(L)'
;MNIEIVEEPIRFQLHGIEGVVENERYGEVGFRLMNEMWQVVKGAGIPTTGINHWVYLLGGRMFVGVELRSPQSLPTPDPIEPLEFELERYMKHVHVGPYQALPQKWAELKAELAGRSEVIGSPSLEVYGHHCAEPSKLETTILIGLRAKPA
;
A
#
# COMPACT_ATOMS: atom_id res chain seq x y z
N MET A 1 -13.47 -14.46 -9.98
CA MET A 1 -11.99 -14.39 -9.88
C MET A 1 -11.56 -15.20 -8.66
N ASN A 2 -10.43 -15.90 -8.65
CA ASN A 2 -9.99 -16.55 -7.41
C ASN A 2 -9.24 -15.53 -6.54
N ILE A 3 -9.79 -15.19 -5.38
CA ILE A 3 -9.16 -14.32 -4.39
C ILE A 3 -8.82 -15.15 -3.16
N GLU A 4 -7.65 -14.89 -2.58
CA GLU A 4 -7.15 -15.52 -1.37
C GLU A 4 -7.51 -14.66 -0.17
N ILE A 5 -8.17 -15.24 0.82
CA ILE A 5 -8.39 -14.59 2.14
C ILE A 5 -7.42 -15.24 3.12
N VAL A 6 -6.61 -14.41 3.76
CA VAL A 6 -5.62 -14.80 4.75
C VAL A 6 -6.10 -14.34 6.12
N GLU A 7 -6.11 -15.27 7.06
CA GLU A 7 -6.50 -15.07 8.47
C GLU A 7 -5.26 -15.00 9.40
N GLU A 8 -4.06 -15.21 8.85
CA GLU A 8 -2.81 -15.03 9.58
C GLU A 8 -2.41 -13.55 9.57
N PRO A 9 -2.25 -12.90 10.73
CA PRO A 9 -1.94 -11.48 10.78
C PRO A 9 -0.61 -11.14 10.11
N ILE A 10 -0.57 -9.98 9.45
CA ILE A 10 0.66 -9.39 8.91
C ILE A 10 0.85 -7.98 9.44
N ARG A 11 2.07 -7.66 9.86
CA ARG A 11 2.45 -6.35 10.40
C ARG A 11 3.30 -5.58 9.41
N PHE A 12 3.07 -4.27 9.36
CA PHE A 12 3.87 -3.33 8.59
C PHE A 12 4.43 -2.26 9.50
N GLN A 13 5.70 -1.93 9.28
CA GLN A 13 6.38 -0.78 9.88
C GLN A 13 6.99 0.05 8.74
N LEU A 14 6.27 1.08 8.33
CA LEU A 14 6.61 1.91 7.19
C LEU A 14 7.10 3.28 7.65
N HIS A 15 7.93 3.91 6.84
CA HIS A 15 8.35 5.29 6.99
C HIS A 15 8.07 6.02 5.68
N GLY A 16 7.36 7.15 5.76
CA GLY A 16 6.77 7.73 4.57
C GLY A 16 6.12 9.09 4.81
N ILE A 17 5.22 9.47 3.91
CA ILE A 17 4.49 10.74 3.97
C ILE A 17 3.01 10.46 3.78
N GLU A 18 2.18 11.04 4.65
CA GLU A 18 0.73 11.05 4.50
C GLU A 18 0.21 12.25 3.70
N GLY A 19 -0.89 12.06 2.96
CA GLY A 19 -1.62 13.12 2.29
C GLY A 19 -3.12 12.86 2.21
N VAL A 20 -3.88 13.93 2.02
CA VAL A 20 -5.32 13.88 1.73
C VAL A 20 -5.52 13.66 0.24
N VAL A 21 -6.48 12.80 -0.10
CA VAL A 21 -6.90 12.48 -1.46
C VAL A 21 -8.27 13.10 -1.73
N GLU A 22 -8.26 14.24 -2.40
CA GLU A 22 -9.49 14.88 -2.86
C GLU A 22 -9.95 14.28 -4.20
N ASN A 23 -11.27 14.15 -4.37
CA ASN A 23 -11.90 13.70 -5.61
C ASN A 23 -11.37 12.34 -6.11
N GLU A 24 -11.00 11.44 -5.19
CA GLU A 24 -10.51 10.08 -5.49
C GLU A 24 -9.27 10.04 -6.41
N ARG A 25 -8.49 11.12 -6.48
CA ARG A 25 -7.26 11.23 -7.30
C ARG A 25 -6.07 10.48 -6.68
N TYR A 26 -6.28 9.23 -6.27
CA TYR A 26 -5.30 8.41 -5.56
C TYR A 26 -3.99 8.25 -6.33
N GLY A 27 -4.06 8.00 -7.65
CA GLY A 27 -2.86 7.84 -8.48
C GLY A 27 -1.94 9.07 -8.41
N GLU A 28 -2.50 10.25 -8.60
CA GLU A 28 -1.74 11.50 -8.59
C GLU A 28 -1.17 11.84 -7.21
N VAL A 29 -2.00 11.73 -6.17
CA VAL A 29 -1.54 11.98 -4.80
C VAL A 29 -0.45 10.98 -4.41
N GLY A 30 -0.65 9.69 -4.70
CA GLY A 30 0.34 8.65 -4.46
C GLY A 30 1.66 8.92 -5.18
N PHE A 31 1.62 9.29 -6.48
CA PHE A 31 2.82 9.66 -7.22
C PHE A 31 3.54 10.88 -6.63
N ARG A 32 2.81 11.92 -6.24
CA ARG A 32 3.39 13.10 -5.61
C ARG A 32 4.09 12.76 -4.29
N LEU A 33 3.39 12.08 -3.38
CA LEU A 33 3.92 11.66 -2.09
C LEU A 33 5.13 10.73 -2.24
N MET A 34 5.06 9.78 -3.18
CA MET A 34 6.18 8.89 -3.51
C MET A 34 7.42 9.67 -3.95
N ASN A 35 7.27 10.64 -4.85
CA ASN A 35 8.38 11.44 -5.35
C ASN A 35 9.02 12.27 -4.24
N GLU A 36 8.21 12.92 -3.41
CA GLU A 36 8.65 13.70 -2.26
C GLU A 36 9.39 12.84 -1.24
N MET A 37 8.81 11.68 -0.88
CA MET A 37 9.43 10.72 0.02
C MET A 37 10.80 10.26 -0.50
N TRP A 38 10.90 9.89 -1.78
CA TRP A 38 12.17 9.43 -2.36
C TRP A 38 13.22 10.54 -2.44
N GLN A 39 12.83 11.80 -2.64
CA GLN A 39 13.79 12.91 -2.59
C GLN A 39 14.43 13.01 -1.21
N VAL A 40 13.63 12.92 -0.14
CA VAL A 40 14.13 13.00 1.24
C VAL A 40 14.93 11.75 1.62
N VAL A 41 14.41 10.55 1.35
CA VAL A 41 15.08 9.27 1.64
C VAL A 41 16.46 9.20 0.97
N LYS A 42 16.55 9.58 -0.32
CA LYS A 42 17.83 9.59 -1.05
C LYS A 42 18.75 10.70 -0.58
N GLY A 43 18.21 11.89 -0.33
CA GLY A 43 18.99 13.05 0.15
C GLY A 43 19.62 12.80 1.52
N ALA A 44 18.93 12.10 2.41
CA ALA A 44 19.41 11.75 3.75
C ALA A 44 20.18 10.41 3.79
N GLY A 45 20.29 9.68 2.66
CA GLY A 45 21.01 8.41 2.60
C GLY A 45 20.39 7.31 3.47
N ILE A 46 19.07 7.31 3.67
CA ILE A 46 18.38 6.36 4.55
C ILE A 46 18.39 4.97 3.92
N PRO A 47 18.85 3.92 4.62
CA PRO A 47 18.84 2.56 4.10
C PRO A 47 17.44 1.95 4.14
N THR A 48 16.86 1.66 2.97
CA THR A 48 15.51 1.09 2.83
C THR A 48 15.52 -0.24 2.10
N THR A 49 14.41 -0.97 2.15
CA THR A 49 14.22 -2.20 1.33
C THR A 49 14.10 -1.89 -0.15
N GLY A 50 13.79 -0.63 -0.52
CA GLY A 50 13.57 -0.21 -1.90
C GLY A 50 12.14 -0.43 -2.40
N ILE A 51 11.26 -1.01 -1.57
CA ILE A 51 9.91 -1.44 -1.95
C ILE A 51 8.90 -0.38 -1.53
N ASN A 52 8.15 0.16 -2.49
CA ASN A 52 7.11 1.16 -2.23
C ASN A 52 5.83 0.50 -1.72
N HIS A 53 5.23 1.14 -0.73
CA HIS A 53 3.93 0.80 -0.18
C HIS A 53 2.99 1.99 -0.31
N TRP A 54 1.84 1.78 -0.93
CA TRP A 54 0.76 2.76 -1.00
C TRP A 54 -0.36 2.28 -0.11
N VAL A 55 -0.57 2.96 1.00
CA VAL A 55 -1.54 2.58 2.04
C VAL A 55 -2.75 3.52 1.95
N TYR A 56 -3.91 2.91 1.76
CA TYR A 56 -5.21 3.57 1.72
C TYR A 56 -5.81 3.57 3.13
N LEU A 57 -5.99 4.77 3.68
CA LEU A 57 -6.46 5.02 5.04
C LEU A 57 -7.90 5.56 5.04
N LEU A 58 -8.53 5.57 6.21
CA LEU A 58 -9.85 6.16 6.40
C LEU A 58 -9.85 7.67 6.10
N GLY A 59 -11.04 8.19 5.77
CA GLY A 59 -11.24 9.63 5.59
C GLY A 59 -10.61 10.20 4.31
N GLY A 60 -10.40 9.36 3.29
CA GLY A 60 -9.78 9.78 2.03
C GLY A 60 -8.30 10.15 2.20
N ARG A 61 -7.61 9.52 3.16
CA ARG A 61 -6.17 9.73 3.37
C ARG A 61 -5.38 8.60 2.72
N MET A 62 -4.15 8.91 2.36
CA MET A 62 -3.21 7.98 1.76
C MET A 62 -1.84 8.20 2.36
N PHE A 63 -1.14 7.12 2.67
CA PHE A 63 0.23 7.13 3.10
C PHE A 63 1.10 6.42 2.08
N VAL A 64 2.21 7.03 1.68
CA VAL A 64 3.21 6.39 0.82
C VAL A 64 4.48 6.21 1.61
N GLY A 65 4.93 4.97 1.75
CA GLY A 65 6.06 4.62 2.59
C GLY A 65 6.92 3.49 2.08
N VAL A 66 8.04 3.29 2.77
CA VAL A 66 9.01 2.23 2.56
C VAL A 66 9.41 1.62 3.89
N GLU A 67 9.85 0.37 3.87
CA GLU A 67 10.45 -0.26 5.04
C GLU A 67 11.94 0.15 5.15
N LEU A 68 12.39 0.41 6.37
CA LEU A 68 13.79 0.69 6.66
C LEU A 68 14.53 -0.62 6.94
N ARG A 69 15.78 -0.75 6.48
CA ARG A 69 16.61 -1.94 6.82
C ARG A 69 17.07 -1.94 8.27
N SER A 70 17.10 -0.77 8.91
CA SER A 70 17.54 -0.58 10.28
C SER A 70 16.75 0.54 10.95
N PRO A 71 15.51 0.27 11.39
CA PRO A 71 14.61 1.30 11.93
C PRO A 71 15.10 1.94 13.24
N GLN A 72 16.07 1.33 13.93
CA GLN A 72 16.50 1.73 15.27
C GLN A 72 17.59 2.82 15.32
N SER A 73 18.12 3.30 14.18
CA SER A 73 19.44 3.96 14.19
C SER A 73 19.49 5.39 13.66
N LEU A 74 18.41 5.95 13.10
CA LEU A 74 18.46 7.29 12.53
C LEU A 74 17.23 8.11 12.92
N PRO A 75 17.40 9.40 13.30
CA PRO A 75 16.27 10.30 13.38
C PRO A 75 15.61 10.39 12.01
N THR A 76 14.30 10.16 11.95
CA THR A 76 13.52 10.26 10.73
C THR A 76 13.50 11.73 10.30
N PRO A 77 14.05 12.09 9.12
CA PRO A 77 14.08 13.48 8.69
C PRO A 77 12.68 13.95 8.31
N ASP A 78 12.36 15.21 8.62
CA ASP A 78 11.11 15.82 8.13
C ASP A 78 11.05 15.78 6.59
N PRO A 79 9.88 15.51 5.99
CA PRO A 79 8.58 15.27 6.61
C PRO A 79 8.27 13.76 6.79
N ILE A 80 9.28 12.88 6.78
CA ILE A 80 9.08 11.44 6.87
C ILE A 80 8.58 11.09 8.28
N GLU A 81 7.48 10.34 8.34
CA GLU A 81 6.86 9.89 9.59
C GLU A 81 6.68 8.37 9.61
N PRO A 82 6.69 7.73 10.79
CA PRO A 82 6.43 6.30 10.91
C PRO A 82 4.92 6.00 10.81
N LEU A 83 4.58 4.89 10.16
CA LEU A 83 3.25 4.29 10.17
C LEU A 83 3.35 2.80 10.48
N GLU A 84 2.74 2.39 11.60
CA GLU A 84 2.65 1.00 12.02
C GLU A 84 1.20 0.54 12.02
N PHE A 85 0.95 -0.63 11.44
CA PHE A 85 -0.36 -1.25 11.45
C PHE A 85 -0.27 -2.77 11.26
N GLU A 86 -1.36 -3.44 11.60
CA GLU A 86 -1.54 -4.88 11.40
C GLU A 86 -2.80 -5.11 10.56
N LEU A 87 -2.72 -6.03 9.61
CA LEU A 87 -3.89 -6.62 8.98
C LEU A 87 -4.14 -7.97 9.63
N GLU A 88 -5.08 -8.03 10.57
CA GLU A 88 -5.48 -9.29 11.23
C GLU A 88 -6.07 -10.29 10.22
N ARG A 89 -6.83 -9.76 9.26
CA ARG A 89 -7.50 -10.51 8.20
C ARG A 89 -7.50 -9.69 6.93
N TYR A 90 -7.12 -10.29 5.81
CA TYR A 90 -7.01 -9.56 4.55
C TYR A 90 -7.22 -10.45 3.33
N MET A 91 -7.67 -9.84 2.25
CA MET A 91 -7.61 -10.43 0.93
C MET A 91 -6.28 -10.11 0.28
N LYS A 92 -5.63 -11.10 -0.31
CA LYS A 92 -4.37 -10.97 -1.06
C LYS A 92 -4.60 -11.26 -2.54
N HIS A 93 -4.07 -10.39 -3.38
CA HIS A 93 -4.05 -10.59 -4.82
C HIS A 93 -2.76 -10.03 -5.43
N VAL A 94 -2.13 -10.77 -6.35
CA VAL A 94 -0.99 -10.26 -7.12
C VAL A 94 -1.48 -9.86 -8.50
N HIS A 95 -1.43 -8.56 -8.78
CA HIS A 95 -1.65 -8.01 -10.11
C HIS A 95 -0.34 -8.05 -10.89
N VAL A 96 -0.37 -8.62 -12.09
CA VAL A 96 0.74 -8.60 -13.04
C VAL A 96 0.32 -7.82 -14.28
N GLY A 97 0.95 -6.68 -14.52
CA GLY A 97 0.65 -5.81 -15.65
C GLY A 97 0.74 -4.32 -15.33
N PRO A 98 0.30 -3.46 -16.26
CA PRO A 98 0.48 -2.02 -16.15
C PRO A 98 -0.26 -1.43 -14.94
N TYR A 99 0.34 -0.44 -14.29
CA TYR A 99 -0.27 0.28 -13.16
C TYR A 99 -1.56 1.01 -13.54
N GLN A 100 -1.72 1.40 -14.80
CA GLN A 100 -2.94 2.02 -15.31
C GLN A 100 -4.16 1.09 -15.21
N ALA A 101 -3.96 -0.22 -15.10
CA ALA A 101 -5.03 -1.21 -14.92
C ALA A 101 -5.41 -1.43 -13.44
N LEU A 102 -4.63 -0.90 -12.48
CA LEU A 102 -4.92 -1.07 -11.05
C LEU A 102 -6.30 -0.54 -10.65
N PRO A 103 -6.77 0.65 -11.09
CA PRO A 103 -8.10 1.13 -10.71
C PRO A 103 -9.23 0.16 -11.08
N GLN A 104 -9.15 -0.42 -12.28
CA GLN A 104 -10.10 -1.45 -12.70
C GLN A 104 -9.94 -2.73 -11.86
N LYS A 105 -8.70 -3.16 -11.60
CA LYS A 105 -8.44 -4.34 -10.77
C LYS A 105 -9.02 -4.18 -9.35
N TRP A 106 -8.89 -3.01 -8.74
CA TRP A 106 -9.51 -2.69 -7.46
C TRP A 106 -11.03 -2.77 -7.52
N ALA A 107 -11.66 -2.25 -8.57
CA ALA A 107 -13.11 -2.34 -8.74
C ALA A 107 -13.58 -3.81 -8.82
N GLU A 108 -12.87 -4.65 -9.59
CA GLU A 108 -13.15 -6.09 -9.70
C GLU A 108 -12.98 -6.82 -8.37
N LEU A 109 -11.91 -6.54 -7.61
CA LEU A 109 -11.66 -7.14 -6.31
C LEU A 109 -12.73 -6.74 -5.27
N LYS A 110 -13.12 -5.47 -5.24
CA LYS A 110 -14.19 -4.98 -4.37
C LYS A 110 -15.53 -5.64 -4.70
N ALA A 111 -15.86 -5.79 -5.99
CA ALA A 111 -17.08 -6.46 -6.42
C ALA A 111 -17.10 -7.95 -6.05
N GLU A 112 -15.98 -8.65 -6.21
CA GLU A 112 -15.84 -10.05 -5.80
C GLU A 112 -15.99 -10.22 -4.27
N LEU A 113 -15.36 -9.35 -3.47
CA LEU A 113 -15.50 -9.34 -2.00
C LEU A 113 -16.95 -9.09 -1.58
N ALA A 114 -17.62 -8.11 -2.19
CA ALA A 114 -19.03 -7.84 -1.94
C ALA A 114 -19.92 -9.05 -2.29
N GLY A 115 -19.64 -9.73 -3.42
CA GLY A 115 -20.33 -10.96 -3.81
C GLY A 115 -20.16 -12.12 -2.81
N ARG A 116 -19.09 -12.11 -2.01
CA ARG A 116 -18.83 -13.06 -0.92
C ARG A 116 -19.33 -12.57 0.44
N SER A 117 -20.02 -11.44 0.50
CA SER A 117 -20.46 -10.78 1.74
C SER A 117 -19.30 -10.41 2.68
N GLU A 118 -18.12 -10.18 2.12
CA GLU A 118 -16.96 -9.69 2.87
C GLU A 118 -17.04 -8.17 3.04
N VAL A 119 -16.67 -7.69 4.23
CA VAL A 119 -16.68 -6.26 4.55
C VAL A 119 -15.25 -5.73 4.56
N ILE A 120 -14.98 -4.76 3.68
CA ILE A 120 -13.67 -4.11 3.60
C ILE A 120 -13.44 -3.26 4.86
N GLY A 121 -12.29 -3.48 5.48
CA GLY A 121 -11.74 -2.72 6.60
C GLY A 121 -10.70 -1.71 6.14
N SER A 122 -10.01 -1.12 7.12
CA SER A 122 -8.87 -0.23 6.91
C SER A 122 -7.75 -0.64 7.88
N PRO A 123 -6.48 -0.54 7.47
CA PRO A 123 -6.00 -0.07 6.17
C PRO A 123 -6.11 -1.12 5.04
N SER A 124 -5.91 -0.69 3.81
CA SER A 124 -5.61 -1.54 2.66
C SER A 124 -4.39 -0.99 1.95
N LEU A 125 -3.64 -1.79 1.19
CA LEU A 125 -2.42 -1.32 0.55
C LEU A 125 -2.07 -2.01 -0.77
N GLU A 126 -1.21 -1.34 -1.52
CA GLU A 126 -0.44 -1.91 -2.62
C GLU A 126 1.03 -1.97 -2.24
N VAL A 127 1.65 -3.11 -2.49
CA VAL A 127 3.10 -3.33 -2.39
C VAL A 127 3.64 -3.46 -3.81
N TYR A 128 4.46 -2.49 -4.21
CA TYR A 128 5.05 -2.45 -5.53
C TYR A 128 6.34 -3.26 -5.51
N GLY A 129 6.37 -4.37 -6.24
CA GLY A 129 7.51 -5.28 -6.32
C GLY A 129 8.72 -4.65 -7.02
N HIS A 130 9.58 -5.48 -7.59
CA HIS A 130 10.77 -4.98 -8.27
C HIS A 130 10.36 -4.23 -9.55
N HIS A 131 10.83 -3.00 -9.68
CA HIS A 131 10.63 -2.23 -10.90
C HIS A 131 11.20 -3.00 -12.10
N CYS A 132 10.34 -3.25 -13.09
CA CYS A 132 10.72 -3.84 -14.36
C CYS A 132 10.48 -2.81 -15.48
N ALA A 133 11.41 -2.72 -16.43
CA ALA A 133 11.26 -1.83 -17.58
C ALA A 133 10.13 -2.27 -18.52
N GLU A 134 9.70 -3.53 -18.44
CA GLU A 134 8.58 -4.07 -19.20
C GLU A 134 7.27 -3.93 -18.40
N PRO A 135 6.32 -3.06 -18.82
CA PRO A 135 5.10 -2.80 -18.05
C PRO A 135 4.22 -4.04 -17.83
N SER A 136 4.26 -5.01 -18.73
CA SER A 136 3.52 -6.27 -18.62
C SER A 136 4.04 -7.22 -17.54
N LYS A 137 5.23 -6.95 -16.99
CA LYS A 137 5.87 -7.75 -15.94
C LYS A 137 5.90 -7.01 -14.59
N LEU A 138 5.27 -5.84 -14.51
CA LEU A 138 5.15 -5.12 -13.25
C LEU A 138 4.23 -5.90 -12.31
N GLU A 139 4.74 -6.20 -11.13
CA GLU A 139 3.98 -6.90 -10.09
C GLU A 139 3.59 -5.92 -8.98
N THR A 140 2.31 -5.92 -8.65
CA THR A 140 1.75 -5.19 -7.52
C THR A 140 0.97 -6.16 -6.66
N THR A 141 1.41 -6.36 -5.42
CA THR A 141 0.60 -7.12 -4.44
C THR A 141 -0.42 -6.18 -3.82
N ILE A 142 -1.69 -6.48 -4.03
CA ILE A 142 -2.82 -5.79 -3.43
C ILE A 142 -3.23 -6.56 -2.16
N LEU A 143 -3.28 -5.85 -1.04
CA LEU A 143 -3.75 -6.35 0.25
C LEU A 143 -4.95 -5.51 0.68
N ILE A 144 -6.13 -6.12 0.75
CA ILE A 144 -7.34 -5.44 1.22
C ILE A 144 -7.65 -5.91 2.63
N GLY A 145 -7.50 -5.03 3.61
CA GLY A 145 -7.90 -5.32 4.99
C GLY A 145 -9.39 -5.64 5.02
N LEU A 146 -9.77 -6.70 5.74
CA LEU A 146 -11.15 -7.10 5.93
C LEU A 146 -11.52 -6.94 7.40
N ARG A 147 -12.80 -6.65 7.67
CA ARG A 147 -13.29 -6.70 9.05
C ARG A 147 -13.31 -8.15 9.53
N ALA A 148 -13.15 -8.32 10.84
CA ALA A 148 -13.42 -9.59 11.50
C ALA A 148 -14.85 -10.03 11.20
N LYS A 149 -15.05 -11.34 11.05
CA LYS A 149 -16.40 -11.89 10.92
C LYS A 149 -17.17 -11.59 12.22
N PRO A 150 -18.47 -11.26 12.13
CA PRO A 150 -19.31 -11.24 13.33
C PRO A 150 -19.22 -12.61 14.00
N ALA A 151 -19.08 -12.61 15.33
CA ALA A 151 -19.12 -13.81 16.16
C ALA A 151 -20.50 -14.47 16.14
#